data_AF-A0A1F8LNE3-F1
#
_entry.id   AF-A0A1F8LNE3-F1
#
_cell.length_a   1.000
_cell.length_b   1.000
_cell.length_c   1.000
_cell.angle_alpha   90.00
_cell.angle_beta   90.00
_cell.angle_gamma   90.00
#
_symmetry.space_group_name_H-M   'P 1'
#
loop_
_entity.id
_entity.type
_entity.pdbx_description
1 polymer ?
#
loop_
_entity_poly.entity_id
_entity_poly.type
_entity_poly.pdbx_seq_one_letter_code
_entity_poly.pdbx_strand_id
1 'polypeptide(L)'
;MDLYLLKFPYRKILTPLANKLHWLNPDIVSYTAVFVAAGTGWCFYKAADSRMLLIIAIGLTLVRMTLNTIDGVMAIQRGKHSLEGEIVNALPDRYSDILVVGGIALSPLCRGWLGLAALATMFLVSYTGMLGKAIGVSWQHHGPMGKVERMITMMVFALFQFFLLPERQSIAVANINVTPMEMAMGFFVVLGQYTILRRLLGQLKEIHEKEAAGLKLANETRAIVVYDSITDNTRKVASEIARGLGCKAVKASEVIDINSFTLVVLGTPNIRKRPTLAMQKFQDKITSRPPLFVVFNTFGLPVWGHLTAPMCLRFMAEQWNMKPIARFSCPGYHSKYKTYKGRPGKKDLERAYRFGIKLASKLHEYSARGAK
;
A
#
# COMPACT_ATOMS: atom_id res chain seq x y z
N MET A 1 3.00 1.74 -25.98
CA MET A 1 1.74 2.51 -25.93
C MET A 1 0.81 1.75 -25.01
N ASP A 2 0.37 2.37 -23.91
CA ASP A 2 -0.41 1.68 -22.87
C ASP A 2 -1.79 1.32 -23.47
N LEU A 3 -2.16 0.04 -23.52
CA LEU A 3 -3.50 -0.38 -24.01
C LEU A 3 -4.61 0.24 -23.16
N TYR A 4 -4.28 0.68 -21.95
CA TYR A 4 -5.11 1.55 -21.13
C TYR A 4 -5.63 2.79 -21.88
N LEU A 5 -4.86 3.36 -22.82
CA LEU A 5 -5.28 4.54 -23.59
C LEU A 5 -6.43 4.27 -24.56
N LEU A 6 -6.64 3.01 -24.98
CA LEU A 6 -7.82 2.61 -25.77
C LEU A 6 -9.14 2.80 -24.99
N LYS A 7 -9.09 2.92 -23.66
CA LYS A 7 -10.28 3.27 -22.88
C LYS A 7 -10.83 4.63 -23.25
N PHE A 8 -10.01 5.62 -23.62
CA PHE A 8 -10.50 6.97 -23.89
C PHE A 8 -11.48 7.07 -25.08
N PRO A 9 -11.16 6.53 -26.28
CA PRO A 9 -12.12 6.52 -27.39
C PRO A 9 -13.35 5.66 -27.09
N TYR A 10 -13.16 4.50 -26.46
CA TYR A 10 -14.27 3.60 -26.10
C TYR A 10 -15.23 4.25 -25.10
N ARG A 11 -14.70 4.99 -24.12
CA ARG A 11 -15.48 5.73 -23.14
C ARG A 11 -16.28 6.86 -23.78
N LYS A 12 -15.70 7.57 -24.76
CA LYS A 12 -16.40 8.63 -25.52
C LYS A 12 -17.61 8.08 -26.28
N ILE A 13 -17.49 6.88 -26.87
CA ILE A 13 -18.59 6.18 -27.55
C ILE A 13 -19.70 5.77 -26.57
N LEU A 14 -19.32 5.30 -25.37
CA LEU A 14 -20.28 4.80 -24.37
C LEU A 14 -20.90 5.88 -23.47
N THR A 15 -20.34 7.09 -23.44
CA THR A 15 -20.86 8.21 -22.66
C THR A 15 -22.36 8.51 -22.90
N PRO A 16 -22.87 8.56 -24.16
CA PRO A 16 -24.30 8.77 -24.38
C PRO A 16 -25.19 7.65 -23.83
N LEU A 17 -24.72 6.39 -23.87
CA LEU A 17 -25.44 5.26 -23.29
C LEU A 17 -25.41 5.30 -21.75
N ALA A 18 -24.26 5.62 -21.17
CA ALA A 18 -24.10 5.80 -19.74
C ALA A 18 -25.00 6.94 -19.20
N ASN A 19 -25.11 8.04 -19.95
CA ASN A 19 -25.99 9.16 -19.60
C ASN A 19 -27.47 8.75 -19.61
N LYS A 20 -27.91 7.88 -20.53
CA LYS A 20 -29.28 7.34 -20.55
C LYS A 20 -29.55 6.38 -19.38
N LEU A 21 -28.51 5.71 -18.88
CA LEU A 21 -28.58 4.75 -17.76
C LEU A 21 -28.26 5.41 -16.41
N HIS A 22 -28.19 6.74 -16.35
CA HIS A 22 -27.79 7.47 -15.14
C HIS A 22 -28.74 7.25 -13.94
N TRP A 23 -29.96 6.75 -14.17
CA TRP A 23 -30.93 6.41 -13.12
C TRP A 23 -30.63 5.08 -12.40
N LEU A 24 -29.85 4.17 -13.00
CA LEU A 24 -29.46 2.90 -12.38
C LEU A 24 -28.41 3.12 -11.29
N ASN A 25 -28.40 2.26 -10.27
CA ASN A 25 -27.32 2.25 -9.28
C ASN A 25 -26.07 1.59 -9.93
N PRO A 26 -24.89 2.25 -9.96
CA PRO A 26 -23.62 1.65 -10.40
C PRO A 26 -23.36 0.27 -9.79
N ASP A 27 -23.73 0.06 -8.52
CA ASP A 27 -23.53 -1.21 -7.83
C ASP A 27 -24.27 -2.36 -8.54
N ILE A 28 -25.50 -2.13 -9.03
CA ILE A 28 -26.29 -3.13 -9.77
C ILE A 28 -25.59 -3.49 -11.09
N VAL A 29 -24.98 -2.51 -11.76
CA VAL A 29 -24.20 -2.72 -12.99
C VAL A 29 -22.98 -3.60 -12.69
N SER A 30 -22.28 -3.31 -11.60
CA SER A 30 -21.13 -4.09 -11.12
C SER A 30 -21.50 -5.53 -10.74
N TYR A 31 -22.62 -5.76 -10.04
CA TYR A 31 -23.09 -7.12 -9.76
C TYR A 31 -23.55 -7.87 -11.01
N THR A 32 -24.23 -7.18 -11.93
CA THR A 32 -24.64 -7.76 -13.22
C THR A 32 -23.43 -8.23 -14.02
N ALA A 33 -22.32 -7.48 -13.98
CA ALA A 33 -21.07 -7.87 -14.62
C ALA A 33 -20.50 -9.19 -14.08
N VAL A 34 -20.75 -9.54 -12.80
CA VAL A 34 -20.36 -10.82 -12.21
C VAL A 34 -21.17 -11.98 -12.78
N PHE A 35 -22.49 -11.80 -12.97
CA PHE A 35 -23.32 -12.82 -13.61
C PHE A 35 -22.92 -13.05 -15.07
N VAL A 36 -22.60 -11.98 -15.80
CA VAL A 36 -22.04 -12.09 -17.17
C VAL A 36 -20.69 -12.83 -17.14
N ALA A 37 -19.85 -12.58 -16.13
CA ALA A 37 -18.59 -13.28 -15.95
C ALA A 37 -18.79 -14.78 -15.61
N ALA A 38 -19.80 -15.13 -14.81
CA ALA A 38 -20.16 -16.52 -14.54
C ALA A 38 -20.57 -17.24 -15.82
N GLY A 39 -21.42 -16.62 -16.65
CA GLY A 39 -21.80 -17.16 -17.96
C GLY A 39 -20.61 -17.29 -18.91
N THR A 40 -19.69 -16.32 -18.89
CA THR A 40 -18.44 -16.38 -19.67
C THR A 40 -17.56 -17.55 -19.23
N GLY A 41 -17.37 -17.72 -17.91
CA GLY A 41 -16.62 -18.83 -17.34
C GLY A 41 -17.23 -20.19 -17.67
N TRP A 42 -18.56 -20.31 -17.60
CA TRP A 42 -19.28 -21.52 -18.02
C TRP A 42 -19.06 -21.83 -19.50
N CYS A 43 -19.13 -20.82 -20.38
CA CYS A 43 -18.85 -20.99 -21.81
C CYS A 43 -17.42 -21.49 -22.05
N PHE A 44 -16.42 -20.96 -21.35
CA PHE A 44 -15.03 -21.46 -21.45
C PHE A 44 -14.86 -22.88 -20.90
N TYR A 45 -15.53 -23.20 -19.80
CA TYR A 45 -15.52 -24.55 -19.22
C TYR A 45 -16.06 -25.59 -20.22
N LYS A 46 -17.16 -25.26 -20.90
CA LYS A 46 -17.84 -26.11 -21.89
C LYS A 46 -17.36 -25.95 -23.32
N ALA A 47 -16.39 -25.06 -23.59
CA ALA A 47 -15.90 -24.77 -24.93
C ALA A 47 -15.31 -25.99 -25.66
N ALA A 48 -14.83 -27.00 -24.94
CA ALA A 48 -14.34 -28.25 -25.53
C ALA A 48 -15.48 -29.13 -26.09
N ASP A 49 -16.70 -28.98 -25.58
CA ASP A 49 -17.88 -29.75 -26.01
C ASP A 49 -18.57 -29.07 -27.21
N SER A 50 -18.50 -27.73 -27.28
CA SER A 50 -19.01 -26.96 -28.42
C SER A 50 -18.17 -25.70 -28.66
N ARG A 51 -17.49 -25.66 -29.81
CA ARG A 51 -16.63 -24.53 -30.20
C ARG A 51 -17.37 -23.19 -30.27
N MET A 52 -18.68 -23.21 -30.55
CA MET A 52 -19.49 -21.98 -30.62
C MET A 52 -19.55 -21.23 -29.28
N LEU A 53 -19.34 -21.94 -28.17
CA LEU A 53 -19.26 -21.34 -26.85
C LEU A 53 -18.05 -20.39 -26.71
N LEU A 54 -16.99 -20.56 -27.49
CA LEU A 54 -15.88 -19.59 -27.53
C LEU A 54 -16.32 -18.23 -28.07
N ILE A 55 -17.14 -18.24 -29.13
CA ILE A 55 -17.68 -17.00 -29.72
C ILE A 55 -18.66 -16.33 -28.75
N ILE A 56 -19.50 -17.12 -28.08
CA ILE A 56 -20.40 -16.61 -27.03
C ILE A 56 -19.58 -16.04 -25.87
N ALA A 57 -18.51 -16.71 -25.43
CA ALA A 57 -17.61 -16.20 -24.39
C ALA A 57 -16.95 -14.87 -24.78
N ILE A 58 -16.53 -14.70 -26.04
CA ILE A 58 -16.03 -13.43 -26.55
C ILE A 58 -17.12 -12.34 -26.46
N GLY A 59 -18.33 -12.64 -26.94
CA GLY A 59 -19.46 -11.71 -26.85
C GLY A 59 -19.78 -11.28 -25.42
N LEU A 60 -19.85 -12.23 -24.49
CA LEU A 60 -20.07 -11.95 -23.06
C LEU A 60 -18.91 -11.16 -22.44
N THR A 61 -17.67 -11.41 -22.86
CA THR A 61 -16.50 -10.64 -22.41
C THR A 61 -16.60 -9.17 -22.86
N LEU A 62 -17.08 -8.91 -24.07
CA LEU A 62 -17.35 -7.56 -24.56
C LEU A 62 -18.49 -6.88 -23.79
N VAL A 63 -19.57 -7.60 -23.50
CA VAL A 63 -20.67 -7.10 -22.65
C VAL A 63 -20.13 -6.72 -21.27
N ARG A 64 -19.34 -7.59 -20.62
CA ARG A 64 -18.70 -7.30 -19.32
C ARG A 64 -17.80 -6.06 -19.40
N MET A 65 -16.98 -5.94 -20.45
CA MET A 65 -16.11 -4.78 -20.66
C MET A 65 -16.93 -3.48 -20.81
N THR A 66 -18.08 -3.55 -21.49
CA THR A 66 -19.02 -2.44 -21.65
C THR A 66 -19.61 -2.03 -20.31
N LEU A 67 -20.17 -2.99 -19.54
CA LEU A 67 -20.75 -2.75 -18.22
C LEU A 67 -19.75 -2.11 -17.26
N ASN A 68 -18.52 -2.65 -17.19
CA ASN A 68 -17.44 -2.11 -16.36
C ASN A 68 -17.03 -0.68 -16.77
N THR A 69 -17.16 -0.33 -18.06
CA THR A 69 -16.84 1.00 -18.54
C THR A 69 -17.96 2.00 -18.21
N ILE A 70 -19.23 1.57 -18.33
CA ILE A 70 -20.41 2.37 -17.96
C ILE A 70 -20.38 2.68 -16.46
N ASP A 71 -20.18 1.66 -15.63
CA ASP A 71 -20.05 1.80 -14.17
C ASP A 71 -18.96 2.83 -13.79
N GLY A 72 -17.77 2.70 -14.39
CA GLY A 72 -16.68 3.65 -14.18
C GLY A 72 -16.99 5.07 -14.67
N VAL A 73 -17.82 5.27 -15.70
CA VAL A 73 -18.28 6.62 -16.13
C VAL A 73 -19.28 7.18 -15.11
N MET A 74 -20.26 6.37 -14.70
CA MET A 74 -21.28 6.78 -13.73
C MET A 74 -20.66 7.15 -12.37
N ALA A 75 -19.65 6.41 -11.91
CA ALA A 75 -18.93 6.70 -10.68
C ALA A 75 -18.23 8.07 -10.70
N ILE A 76 -17.60 8.43 -11.84
CA ILE A 76 -16.96 9.75 -12.01
C ILE A 76 -18.02 10.86 -12.05
N GLN A 77 -19.09 10.68 -12.83
CA GLN A 77 -20.14 11.70 -12.98
C GLN A 77 -20.85 12.00 -11.66
N ARG A 78 -21.02 11.00 -10.79
CA ARG A 78 -21.65 11.17 -9.49
C ARG A 78 -20.74 11.80 -8.43
N GLY A 79 -19.47 12.07 -8.74
CA GLY A 79 -18.50 12.63 -7.79
C GLY A 79 -18.26 11.77 -6.53
N LYS A 80 -18.81 10.55 -6.51
CA LYS A 80 -18.78 9.65 -5.35
C LYS A 80 -17.47 8.86 -5.37
N HIS A 81 -16.40 9.48 -4.89
CA HIS A 81 -15.23 8.76 -4.38
C HIS A 81 -15.52 8.29 -2.94
N SER A 82 -16.56 7.47 -2.75
CA SER A 82 -16.83 6.86 -1.44
C SER A 82 -15.90 5.66 -1.23
N LEU A 83 -15.50 5.42 0.02
CA LEU A 83 -14.69 4.25 0.39
C LEU A 83 -15.44 2.94 0.08
N GLU A 84 -16.76 2.95 0.23
CA GLU A 84 -17.63 1.84 -0.15
C GLU A 84 -17.58 1.57 -1.66
N GLY A 85 -17.66 2.61 -2.48
CA GLY A 85 -17.58 2.48 -3.94
C GLY A 85 -16.24 1.93 -4.41
N GLU A 86 -15.14 2.16 -3.68
CA GLU A 86 -13.87 1.52 -4.00
C GLU A 86 -13.92 -0.01 -3.83
N ILE A 87 -14.63 -0.50 -2.81
CA ILE A 87 -14.82 -1.94 -2.57
C ILE A 87 -15.73 -2.53 -3.65
N VAL A 88 -16.86 -1.87 -3.93
CA VAL A 88 -17.83 -2.33 -4.94
C VAL A 88 -17.23 -2.33 -6.35
N ASN A 89 -16.27 -1.45 -6.64
CA ASN A 89 -15.56 -1.49 -7.92
C ASN A 89 -14.47 -2.58 -7.99
N ALA A 90 -13.81 -2.87 -6.86
CA ALA A 90 -12.66 -3.76 -6.84
C ALA A 90 -13.03 -5.25 -6.69
N LEU A 91 -14.00 -5.56 -5.82
CA LEU A 91 -14.29 -6.93 -5.38
C LEU A 91 -15.07 -7.76 -6.42
N PRO A 92 -16.19 -7.27 -7.00
CA PRO A 92 -16.90 -7.95 -8.09
C PRO A 92 -16.00 -8.27 -9.29
N ASP A 93 -15.05 -7.38 -9.57
CA ASP A 93 -14.01 -7.60 -10.58
C ASP A 93 -13.12 -8.80 -10.28
N ARG A 94 -12.72 -9.00 -9.00
CA ARG A 94 -11.93 -10.17 -8.60
C ARG A 94 -12.72 -11.45 -8.78
N TYR A 95 -13.98 -11.48 -8.32
CA TYR A 95 -14.86 -12.64 -8.51
C TYR A 95 -15.08 -12.95 -9.99
N SER A 96 -15.30 -11.91 -10.80
CA SER A 96 -15.45 -12.08 -12.24
C SER A 96 -14.21 -12.68 -12.89
N ASP A 97 -13.01 -12.24 -12.49
CA ASP A 97 -11.76 -12.80 -13.00
C ASP A 97 -11.56 -14.26 -12.54
N ILE A 98 -11.94 -14.62 -11.30
CA ILE A 98 -11.97 -16.01 -10.81
C ILE A 98 -12.87 -16.87 -11.70
N LEU A 99 -14.10 -16.43 -11.94
CA LEU A 99 -15.10 -17.21 -12.67
C LEU A 99 -14.65 -17.47 -14.11
N VAL A 100 -14.11 -16.45 -14.79
CA VAL A 100 -13.66 -16.58 -16.18
C VAL A 100 -12.41 -17.45 -16.27
N VAL A 101 -11.35 -17.13 -15.51
CA VAL A 101 -10.09 -17.88 -15.58
C VAL A 101 -10.25 -19.28 -14.99
N GLY A 102 -11.05 -19.42 -13.94
CA GLY A 102 -11.42 -20.71 -13.36
C GLY A 102 -12.18 -21.59 -14.35
N GLY A 103 -13.11 -21.01 -15.12
CA GLY A 103 -13.78 -21.73 -16.21
C GLY A 103 -12.80 -22.26 -17.26
N ILE A 104 -11.79 -21.48 -17.64
CA ILE A 104 -10.71 -21.92 -18.53
C ILE A 104 -9.87 -23.01 -17.86
N ALA A 105 -9.47 -22.83 -16.60
CA ALA A 105 -8.61 -23.76 -15.85
C ALA A 105 -9.27 -25.14 -15.63
N LEU A 106 -10.59 -25.18 -15.52
CA LEU A 106 -11.38 -26.41 -15.40
C LEU A 106 -11.78 -27.00 -16.75
N SER A 107 -11.53 -26.29 -17.85
CA SER A 107 -11.86 -26.74 -19.21
C SER A 107 -10.87 -27.81 -19.69
N PRO A 108 -11.32 -28.81 -20.46
CA PRO A 108 -10.41 -29.73 -21.16
C PRO A 108 -9.43 -29.03 -22.13
N LEU A 109 -9.68 -27.77 -22.47
CA LEU A 109 -8.79 -26.96 -23.30
C LEU A 109 -7.56 -26.44 -22.56
N CYS A 110 -7.46 -26.62 -21.24
CA CYS A 110 -6.31 -26.17 -20.45
C CYS A 110 -5.90 -27.17 -19.39
N ARG A 111 -4.60 -27.45 -19.27
CA ARG A 111 -4.04 -28.13 -18.10
C ARG A 111 -4.36 -27.35 -16.82
N GLY A 112 -5.01 -28.02 -15.87
CA GLY A 112 -5.50 -27.40 -14.64
C GLY A 112 -4.41 -26.70 -13.81
N TRP A 113 -3.19 -27.26 -13.77
CA TRP A 113 -2.07 -26.63 -13.05
C TRP A 113 -1.64 -25.30 -13.67
N LEU A 114 -1.70 -25.17 -15.00
CA LEU A 114 -1.33 -23.95 -15.72
C LEU A 114 -2.43 -22.90 -15.55
N GLY A 115 -3.69 -23.31 -15.65
CA GLY A 115 -4.84 -22.45 -15.35
C GLY A 115 -4.82 -21.94 -13.91
N LEU A 116 -4.49 -22.79 -12.93
CA LEU A 116 -4.33 -22.41 -11.53
C LEU A 116 -3.17 -21.42 -11.34
N ALA A 117 -2.03 -21.64 -11.98
CA ALA A 117 -0.89 -20.72 -11.94
C ALA A 117 -1.23 -19.35 -12.55
N ALA A 118 -2.00 -19.33 -13.65
CA ALA A 118 -2.50 -18.11 -14.28
C ALA A 118 -3.47 -17.36 -13.37
N LEU A 119 -4.41 -18.07 -12.72
CA LEU A 119 -5.34 -17.51 -11.75
C LEU A 119 -4.58 -16.90 -10.56
N ALA A 120 -3.65 -17.64 -9.96
CA ALA A 120 -2.83 -17.15 -8.85
C ALA A 120 -2.00 -15.91 -9.25
N THR A 121 -1.40 -15.93 -10.44
CA THR A 121 -0.63 -14.78 -10.96
C THR A 121 -1.53 -13.57 -11.16
N MET A 122 -2.70 -13.74 -11.75
CA MET A 122 -3.68 -12.67 -11.99
C MET A 122 -4.18 -12.03 -10.67
N PHE A 123 -4.35 -12.84 -9.62
CA PHE A 123 -4.60 -12.36 -8.26
C PHE A 123 -3.46 -11.51 -7.73
N LEU A 124 -2.22 -12.01 -7.81
CA LEU A 124 -1.03 -11.29 -7.36
C LEU A 124 -0.83 -9.97 -8.11
N VAL A 125 -1.07 -9.92 -9.42
CA VAL A 125 -1.06 -8.67 -10.21
C VAL A 125 -2.04 -7.66 -9.60
N SER A 126 -3.26 -8.10 -9.30
CA SER A 126 -4.32 -7.22 -8.82
C SER A 126 -4.08 -6.79 -7.37
N TYR A 127 -3.59 -7.71 -6.53
CA TYR A 127 -3.20 -7.45 -5.15
C TYR A 127 -2.03 -6.47 -5.07
N THR A 128 -0.94 -6.71 -5.80
CA THR A 128 0.23 -5.80 -5.80
C THR A 128 -0.16 -4.39 -6.23
N GLY A 129 -1.08 -4.22 -7.19
CA GLY A 129 -1.62 -2.91 -7.51
C GLY A 129 -2.30 -2.22 -6.32
N MET A 130 -3.21 -2.94 -5.63
CA MET A 130 -3.96 -2.42 -4.48
C MET A 130 -3.12 -2.24 -3.21
N LEU A 131 -2.05 -3.02 -3.04
CA LEU A 131 -1.14 -2.92 -1.89
C LEU A 131 -0.60 -1.51 -1.72
N GLY A 132 -0.40 -0.79 -2.83
CA GLY A 132 0.03 0.60 -2.81
C GLY A 132 -0.87 1.47 -1.94
N LYS A 133 -2.20 1.39 -2.15
CA LYS A 133 -3.19 2.12 -1.35
C LYS A 133 -3.10 1.79 0.15
N ALA A 134 -2.87 0.53 0.49
CA ALA A 134 -2.79 0.08 1.88
C ALA A 134 -1.54 0.61 2.61
N ILE A 135 -0.42 0.76 1.90
CA ILE A 135 0.84 1.26 2.47
C ILE A 135 1.05 2.77 2.28
N GLY A 136 0.04 3.48 1.75
CA GLY A 136 0.07 4.94 1.58
C GLY A 136 0.84 5.44 0.36
N VAL A 137 1.05 4.58 -0.65
CA VAL A 137 1.57 4.97 -1.98
C VAL A 137 0.49 4.83 -3.05
N SER A 138 0.76 5.36 -4.24
CA SER A 138 -0.22 5.37 -5.32
C SER A 138 -0.59 3.96 -5.78
N TRP A 139 -1.84 3.82 -6.25
CA TRP A 139 -2.31 2.61 -6.90
C TRP A 139 -1.53 2.42 -8.21
N GLN A 140 -0.75 1.35 -8.28
CA GLN A 140 0.02 1.03 -9.47
C GLN A 140 -0.85 0.33 -10.52
N HIS A 141 -0.92 0.92 -11.72
CA HIS A 141 -1.67 0.38 -12.86
C HIS A 141 -0.81 -0.15 -14.00
N HIS A 142 0.50 0.15 -13.99
CA HIS A 142 1.39 -0.18 -15.09
C HIS A 142 1.65 -1.70 -15.22
N GLY A 143 2.31 -2.05 -16.33
CA GLY A 143 2.67 -3.41 -16.72
C GLY A 143 1.74 -3.99 -17.80
N PRO A 144 2.22 -4.95 -18.60
CA PRO A 144 1.51 -5.45 -19.79
C PRO A 144 0.26 -6.28 -19.46
N MET A 145 0.05 -6.68 -18.20
CA MET A 145 -1.04 -7.58 -17.81
C MET A 145 -2.06 -6.94 -16.88
N GLY A 146 -2.51 -5.74 -17.24
CA GLY A 146 -3.62 -5.05 -16.61
C GLY A 146 -4.98 -5.71 -16.88
N LYS A 147 -6.06 -5.09 -16.38
CA LYS A 147 -7.42 -5.64 -16.45
C LYS A 147 -7.89 -5.79 -17.91
N VAL A 148 -7.67 -4.76 -18.73
CA VAL A 148 -8.14 -4.69 -20.11
C VAL A 148 -7.35 -5.67 -20.98
N GLU A 149 -6.04 -5.71 -20.77
CA GLU A 149 -5.08 -6.54 -21.49
C GLU A 149 -5.39 -8.03 -21.27
N ARG A 150 -5.77 -8.43 -20.05
CA ARG A 150 -6.26 -9.79 -19.77
C ARG A 150 -7.52 -10.14 -20.58
N MET A 151 -8.51 -9.24 -20.61
CA MET A 151 -9.75 -9.47 -21.35
C MET A 151 -9.49 -9.61 -22.86
N ILE A 152 -8.67 -8.74 -23.43
CA ILE A 152 -8.27 -8.79 -24.84
C ILE A 152 -7.51 -10.08 -25.14
N THR A 153 -6.55 -10.45 -24.29
CA THR A 153 -5.77 -11.70 -24.46
C THR A 153 -6.70 -12.90 -24.52
N MET A 154 -7.66 -13.02 -23.59
CA MET A 154 -8.63 -14.13 -23.62
C MET A 154 -9.47 -14.13 -24.90
N MET A 155 -9.95 -12.98 -25.37
CA MET A 155 -10.73 -12.90 -26.61
C MET A 155 -9.92 -13.31 -27.84
N VAL A 156 -8.68 -12.85 -27.96
CA VAL A 156 -7.79 -13.17 -29.09
C VAL A 156 -7.47 -14.66 -29.13
N PHE A 157 -7.09 -15.24 -27.99
CA PHE A 157 -6.77 -16.67 -27.95
C PHE A 157 -8.02 -17.56 -28.07
N ALA A 158 -9.19 -17.12 -27.61
CA ALA A 158 -10.46 -17.80 -27.87
C ALA A 158 -10.80 -17.81 -29.37
N LEU A 159 -10.54 -16.71 -30.07
CA LEU A 159 -10.72 -16.62 -31.52
C LEU A 159 -9.75 -17.54 -32.26
N PHE A 160 -8.47 -17.57 -31.85
CA PHE A 160 -7.50 -18.50 -32.40
C PHE A 160 -7.87 -19.95 -32.14
N GLN A 161 -8.35 -20.29 -30.93
CA GLN A 161 -8.86 -21.63 -30.63
C GLN A 161 -10.02 -22.02 -31.55
N PHE A 162 -10.95 -21.09 -31.82
CA PHE A 162 -12.10 -21.33 -32.66
C PHE A 162 -11.72 -21.66 -34.12
N PHE A 163 -10.75 -20.94 -34.69
CA PHE A 163 -10.35 -21.11 -36.09
C PHE A 163 -9.29 -22.19 -36.32
N LEU A 164 -8.31 -22.33 -35.42
CA LEU A 164 -7.13 -23.15 -35.68
C LEU A 164 -7.28 -24.61 -35.23
N LEU A 165 -8.10 -24.91 -34.21
CA LEU A 165 -8.13 -26.23 -33.57
C LEU A 165 -9.56 -26.60 -33.15
N PRO A 166 -10.36 -27.19 -34.06
CA PRO A 166 -11.77 -27.47 -33.83
C PRO A 166 -12.05 -28.49 -32.71
N GLU A 167 -11.10 -29.38 -32.37
CA GLU A 167 -11.37 -30.57 -31.56
C GLU A 167 -10.21 -30.94 -30.61
N ARG A 168 -9.98 -30.16 -29.54
CA ARG A 168 -8.91 -30.42 -28.52
C ARG A 168 -7.50 -30.57 -29.09
N GLN A 169 -7.31 -30.23 -30.36
CA GLN A 169 -6.03 -30.36 -31.02
C GLN A 169 -5.06 -29.36 -30.41
N SER A 170 -3.81 -29.78 -30.31
CA SER A 170 -2.72 -29.03 -29.71
C SER A 170 -1.71 -28.71 -30.79
N ILE A 171 -1.08 -27.54 -30.68
CA ILE A 171 0.02 -27.16 -31.54
C ILE A 171 1.29 -27.63 -30.84
N ALA A 172 2.15 -28.38 -31.54
CA ALA A 172 3.46 -28.73 -31.03
C ALA A 172 4.35 -27.47 -31.02
N VAL A 173 4.57 -26.91 -29.84
CA VAL A 173 5.52 -25.81 -29.62
C VAL A 173 6.65 -26.35 -28.75
N ALA A 174 7.87 -26.37 -29.28
CA ALA A 174 9.06 -26.88 -28.56
C ALA A 174 8.86 -28.30 -27.98
N ASN A 175 8.30 -29.23 -28.76
CA ASN A 175 7.95 -30.61 -28.38
C ASN A 175 6.88 -30.75 -27.29
N ILE A 176 6.15 -29.68 -26.96
CA ILE A 176 5.00 -29.72 -26.05
C ILE A 176 3.74 -29.39 -26.85
N ASN A 177 2.74 -30.25 -26.71
CA ASN A 177 1.41 -30.04 -27.24
C ASN A 177 0.68 -28.98 -26.40
N VAL A 178 0.42 -27.81 -26.99
CA VAL A 178 -0.22 -26.66 -26.32
C VAL A 178 -1.45 -26.19 -27.08
N THR A 179 -2.56 -25.94 -26.38
CA THR A 179 -3.73 -25.28 -26.98
C THR A 179 -3.57 -23.75 -26.96
N PRO A 180 -4.25 -23.00 -27.84
CA PRO A 180 -4.36 -21.55 -27.74
C PRO A 180 -4.82 -21.04 -26.37
N MET A 181 -5.75 -21.75 -25.71
CA MET A 181 -6.16 -21.38 -24.36
C MET A 181 -5.04 -21.58 -23.33
N GLU A 182 -4.24 -22.62 -23.45
CA GLU A 182 -3.04 -22.81 -22.63
C GLU A 182 -1.97 -21.75 -22.91
N MET A 183 -1.78 -21.36 -24.17
CA MET A 183 -0.90 -20.24 -24.50
C MET A 183 -1.37 -18.96 -23.82
N ALA A 184 -2.68 -18.67 -23.81
CA ALA A 184 -3.23 -17.54 -23.06
C ALA A 184 -2.86 -17.61 -21.57
N MET A 185 -3.00 -18.79 -20.94
CA MET A 185 -2.62 -18.96 -19.53
C MET A 185 -1.11 -18.81 -19.31
N GLY A 186 -0.28 -19.30 -20.22
CA GLY A 186 1.16 -19.05 -20.21
C GLY A 186 1.50 -17.56 -20.27
N PHE A 187 0.81 -16.79 -21.12
CA PHE A 187 0.94 -15.33 -21.17
C PHE A 187 0.51 -14.68 -19.85
N PHE A 188 -0.59 -15.14 -19.24
CA PHE A 188 -1.03 -14.68 -17.92
C PHE A 188 0.04 -14.88 -16.85
N VAL A 189 0.70 -16.03 -16.85
CA VAL A 189 1.80 -16.31 -15.91
C VAL A 189 2.99 -15.41 -16.22
N VAL A 190 3.57 -15.47 -17.42
CA VAL A 190 4.83 -14.77 -17.74
C VAL A 190 4.68 -13.26 -17.66
N LEU A 191 3.70 -12.68 -18.36
CA LEU A 191 3.49 -11.23 -18.37
C LEU A 191 2.91 -10.74 -17.05
N GLY A 192 2.19 -11.58 -16.33
CA GLY A 192 1.69 -11.28 -15.00
C GLY A 192 2.81 -11.16 -13.96
N GLN A 193 3.75 -12.11 -13.94
CA GLN A 193 4.94 -12.02 -13.07
C GLN A 193 5.78 -10.79 -13.40
N TYR A 194 5.95 -10.48 -14.69
CA TYR A 194 6.61 -9.24 -15.11
C TYR A 194 5.88 -7.98 -14.61
N THR A 195 4.54 -7.97 -14.70
CA THR A 195 3.70 -6.87 -14.20
C THR A 195 3.84 -6.70 -12.68
N ILE A 196 3.85 -7.79 -11.92
CA ILE A 196 4.06 -7.79 -10.46
C ILE A 196 5.39 -7.13 -10.11
N LEU A 197 6.48 -7.54 -10.77
CA LEU A 197 7.81 -6.98 -10.54
C LEU A 197 7.86 -5.49 -10.84
N ARG A 198 7.32 -5.06 -11.98
CA ARG A 198 7.22 -3.62 -12.27
C ARG A 198 6.43 -2.91 -11.17
N ARG A 199 5.38 -3.53 -10.61
CA ARG A 199 4.47 -2.86 -9.63
C ARG A 199 5.16 -2.65 -8.31
N LEU A 200 5.90 -3.65 -7.89
CA LEU A 200 6.77 -3.56 -6.74
C LEU A 200 7.85 -2.48 -6.93
N LEU A 201 8.53 -2.43 -8.08
CA LEU A 201 9.56 -1.42 -8.35
C LEU A 201 8.99 -0.01 -8.36
N GLY A 202 7.80 0.19 -8.95
CA GLY A 202 7.10 1.48 -8.91
C GLY A 202 6.75 1.92 -7.48
N GLN A 203 6.27 0.99 -6.65
CA GLN A 203 5.99 1.27 -5.23
C GLN A 203 7.24 1.63 -4.45
N LEU A 204 8.32 0.85 -4.59
CA LEU A 204 9.57 1.11 -3.89
C LEU A 204 10.15 2.48 -4.26
N LYS A 205 10.06 2.85 -5.54
CA LYS A 205 10.48 4.18 -6.00
C LYS A 205 9.68 5.30 -5.30
N GLU A 206 8.35 5.19 -5.27
CA GLU A 206 7.50 6.19 -4.62
C GLU A 206 7.73 6.26 -3.10
N ILE A 207 7.96 5.12 -2.44
CA ILE A 207 8.31 5.08 -1.01
C ILE A 207 9.60 5.87 -0.76
N HIS A 208 10.66 5.58 -1.53
CA HIS A 208 11.93 6.27 -1.38
C HIS A 208 11.81 7.77 -1.64
N GLU A 209 11.02 8.18 -2.64
CA GLU A 209 10.75 9.60 -2.92
C GLU A 209 10.04 10.29 -1.76
N LYS A 210 9.02 9.66 -1.15
CA LYS A 210 8.31 10.20 0.01
C LYS A 210 9.19 10.29 1.26
N GLU A 211 10.03 9.29 1.50
CA GLU A 211 10.98 9.30 2.60
C GLU A 211 12.03 10.40 2.41
N ALA A 212 12.58 10.54 1.20
CA ALA A 212 13.55 11.58 0.86
C ALA A 212 12.96 12.99 0.95
N ALA A 213 11.72 13.19 0.47
CA ALA A 213 11.00 14.46 0.62
C ALA A 213 10.73 14.79 2.09
N GLY A 214 10.36 13.79 2.89
CA GLY A 214 10.26 13.90 4.34
C GLY A 214 11.55 14.40 5.00
N LEU A 215 12.69 13.82 4.61
CA LEU A 215 14.01 14.22 5.11
C LEU A 215 14.39 15.65 4.70
N LYS A 216 14.15 16.04 3.44
CA LYS A 216 14.37 17.42 2.98
C LYS A 216 13.51 18.41 3.77
N LEU A 217 12.22 18.11 3.92
CA LEU A 217 11.33 18.95 4.70
C LEU A 217 11.77 19.00 6.16
N ALA A 218 12.21 17.90 6.78
CA ALA A 218 12.73 17.91 8.15
C ALA A 218 13.99 18.76 8.33
N ASN A 219 14.80 18.96 7.28
CA ASN A 219 15.92 19.90 7.28
C ASN A 219 15.46 21.36 7.13
N GLU A 220 14.39 21.62 6.35
CA GLU A 220 13.83 22.96 6.15
C GLU A 220 12.90 23.40 7.29
N THR A 221 12.11 22.47 7.83
CA THR A 221 11.40 22.64 9.10
C THR A 221 12.45 22.67 10.18
N ARG A 222 12.41 23.72 10.99
CA ARG A 222 13.23 23.83 12.18
C ARG A 222 12.77 22.71 13.14
N ALA A 223 13.39 21.53 13.06
CA ALA A 223 13.18 20.42 13.98
C ALA A 223 14.30 20.39 15.03
N ILE A 224 13.97 20.01 16.26
CA ILE A 224 14.96 19.84 17.32
C ILE A 224 14.66 18.61 18.17
N VAL A 225 15.71 17.86 18.51
CA VAL A 225 15.64 16.80 19.50
C VAL A 225 16.22 17.33 20.81
N VAL A 226 15.36 17.54 21.80
CA VAL A 226 15.76 17.97 23.14
C VAL A 226 15.79 16.76 24.05
N TYR A 227 16.92 16.51 24.71
CA TYR A 227 17.05 15.34 25.59
C TYR A 227 17.62 15.72 26.96
N ASP A 228 17.32 14.90 27.96
CA ASP A 228 18.12 14.80 29.17
C ASP A 228 18.64 13.38 29.31
N SER A 229 19.75 13.19 30.03
CA SER A 229 20.40 11.87 30.14
C SER A 229 21.23 11.77 31.42
N ILE A 230 21.08 10.67 32.16
CA ILE A 230 21.85 10.38 33.37
C ILE A 230 23.05 9.47 33.05
N THR A 231 22.81 8.34 32.39
CA THR A 231 23.81 7.29 32.10
C THR A 231 24.16 7.21 30.63
N ASP A 232 24.04 8.33 29.92
CA ASP A 232 24.35 8.49 28.49
C ASP A 232 23.46 7.72 27.48
N ASN A 233 22.65 6.76 27.94
CA ASN A 233 21.75 5.99 27.08
C ASN A 233 20.82 6.88 26.25
N THR A 234 20.19 7.87 26.89
CA THR A 234 19.22 8.74 26.23
C THR A 234 19.90 9.66 25.21
N ARG A 235 21.12 10.13 25.49
CA ARG A 235 21.92 10.91 24.52
C ARG A 235 22.15 10.10 23.25
N LYS A 236 22.62 8.86 23.35
CA LYS A 236 22.88 8.00 22.18
C LYS A 236 21.63 7.80 21.33
N VAL A 237 20.49 7.54 21.97
CA VAL A 237 19.20 7.41 21.28
C VAL A 237 18.78 8.74 20.64
N ALA A 238 18.93 9.87 21.36
CA ALA A 238 18.62 11.21 20.86
C ALA A 238 19.43 11.54 19.61
N SER A 239 20.75 11.29 19.63
CA SER A 239 21.65 11.53 18.51
C SER A 239 21.25 10.76 17.26
N GLU A 240 20.81 9.51 17.41
CA GLU A 240 20.37 8.69 16.27
C GLU A 240 19.01 9.14 15.72
N ILE A 241 18.06 9.51 16.59
CA ILE A 241 16.78 10.10 16.16
C ILE A 241 17.04 11.43 15.43
N ALA A 242 17.92 12.27 15.96
CA ALA A 242 18.30 13.55 15.36
C ALA A 242 19.00 13.35 14.01
N ARG A 243 19.90 12.35 13.90
CA ARG A 243 20.52 11.96 12.62
C ARG A 243 19.46 11.51 11.60
N GLY A 244 18.48 10.73 12.02
CA GLY A 244 17.38 10.30 11.15
C GLY A 244 16.42 11.43 10.75
N LEU A 245 16.33 12.48 11.56
CA LEU A 245 15.57 13.70 11.26
C LEU A 245 16.37 14.74 10.48
N GLY A 246 17.70 14.61 10.40
CA GLY A 246 18.58 15.62 9.83
C GLY A 246 18.76 16.87 10.71
N CYS A 247 18.48 16.79 12.01
CA CYS A 247 18.57 17.93 12.92
C CYS A 247 19.57 17.71 14.07
N LYS A 248 19.68 18.70 14.97
CA LYS A 248 20.58 18.62 16.14
C LYS A 248 19.87 18.01 17.35
N ALA A 249 20.62 17.19 18.10
CA ALA A 249 20.25 16.77 19.45
C ALA A 249 20.91 17.71 20.47
N VAL A 250 20.10 18.33 21.34
CA VAL A 250 20.55 19.33 22.33
C VAL A 250 20.07 18.94 23.72
N LYS A 251 20.86 19.25 24.75
CA LYS A 251 20.47 18.95 26.13
C LYS A 251 19.39 19.92 26.61
N ALA A 252 18.43 19.45 27.40
CA ALA A 252 17.30 20.26 27.90
C ALA A 252 17.75 21.51 28.69
N SER A 253 18.91 21.47 29.34
CA SER A 253 19.48 22.61 30.06
C SER A 253 20.01 23.73 29.15
N GLU A 254 20.31 23.43 27.88
CA GLU A 254 20.93 24.36 26.93
C GLU A 254 19.89 25.05 26.03
N VAL A 255 18.63 24.59 26.05
CA VAL A 255 17.56 25.12 25.20
C VAL A 255 16.83 26.24 25.94
N ILE A 256 16.88 27.45 25.37
CA ILE A 256 16.25 28.64 25.96
C ILE A 256 14.80 28.77 25.49
N ASP A 257 14.55 28.55 24.20
CA ASP A 257 13.24 28.69 23.56
C ASP A 257 13.06 27.61 22.46
N ILE A 258 11.80 27.25 22.21
CA ILE A 258 11.39 26.33 21.16
C ILE A 258 10.44 26.96 20.12
N ASN A 259 10.08 28.24 20.24
CA ASN A 259 9.12 28.92 19.35
C ASN A 259 9.45 28.83 17.87
N SER A 260 10.73 28.83 17.54
CA SER A 260 11.19 28.77 16.16
C SER A 260 11.05 27.37 15.54
N PHE A 261 10.79 26.32 16.33
CA PHE A 261 10.76 24.94 15.87
C PHE A 261 9.34 24.43 15.59
N THR A 262 9.14 23.87 14.41
CA THR A 262 7.86 23.27 14.00
C THR A 262 7.65 21.90 14.65
N LEU A 263 8.73 21.14 14.83
CA LEU A 263 8.74 19.83 15.48
C LEU A 263 9.72 19.83 16.66
N VAL A 264 9.20 19.47 17.84
CA VAL A 264 10.02 19.24 19.02
C VAL A 264 9.90 17.79 19.48
N VAL A 265 11.04 17.13 19.59
CA VAL A 265 11.15 15.75 20.08
C VAL A 265 11.80 15.77 21.45
N LEU A 266 11.09 15.32 22.49
CA LEU A 266 11.60 15.30 23.87
C LEU A 266 12.05 13.91 24.30
N GLY A 267 13.24 13.82 24.89
CA GLY A 267 13.89 12.58 25.33
C GLY A 267 14.29 12.57 26.78
N THR A 268 13.93 11.53 27.53
CA THR A 268 14.34 11.42 28.95
C THR A 268 14.58 9.97 29.40
N PRO A 269 15.42 9.72 30.39
CA PRO A 269 15.35 8.50 31.18
C PRO A 269 13.97 8.37 31.84
N ASN A 270 13.45 7.14 31.87
CA ASN A 270 12.27 6.78 32.65
C ASN A 270 12.69 6.46 34.09
N ILE A 271 12.30 7.32 35.02
CA ILE A 271 12.52 7.16 36.46
C ILE A 271 11.17 6.84 37.10
N ARG A 272 10.88 5.56 37.31
CA ARG A 272 9.65 5.09 37.98
C ARG A 272 8.37 5.78 37.44
N LYS A 273 8.17 5.75 36.11
CA LYS A 273 7.01 6.35 35.40
C LYS A 273 7.09 7.88 35.23
N ARG A 274 8.18 8.53 35.62
CA ARG A 274 8.35 9.98 35.48
C ARG A 274 9.60 10.31 34.64
N PRO A 275 9.62 11.46 33.94
CA PRO A 275 10.81 12.00 33.31
C PRO A 275 11.78 12.54 34.38
N THR A 276 13.00 12.91 33.99
CA THR A 276 13.95 13.55 34.91
C THR A 276 13.43 14.91 35.38
N LEU A 277 13.89 15.37 36.55
CA LEU A 277 13.53 16.70 37.06
C LEU A 277 13.97 17.82 36.11
N ALA A 278 15.10 17.66 35.41
CA ALA A 278 15.55 18.62 34.42
C ALA A 278 14.58 18.72 33.23
N MET A 279 14.09 17.58 32.73
CA MET A 279 13.09 17.57 31.65
C MET A 279 11.75 18.15 32.11
N GLN A 280 11.32 17.87 33.34
CA GLN A 280 10.09 18.49 33.90
C GLN A 280 10.22 20.01 33.96
N LYS A 281 11.31 20.52 34.56
CA LYS A 281 11.59 21.96 34.63
C LYS A 281 11.67 22.60 33.25
N PHE A 282 12.26 21.91 32.28
CA PHE A 282 12.29 22.37 30.90
C PHE A 282 10.86 22.50 30.33
N GLN A 283 10.03 21.45 30.46
CA GLN A 283 8.66 21.48 29.98
C GLN A 283 7.80 22.55 30.68
N ASP A 284 8.01 22.77 31.97
CA ASP A 284 7.28 23.78 32.76
C ASP A 284 7.71 25.21 32.38
N LYS A 285 8.99 25.42 32.05
CA LYS A 285 9.53 26.72 31.62
C LYS A 285 9.01 27.16 30.26
N ILE A 286 8.77 26.21 29.36
CA ILE A 286 8.29 26.47 28.02
C ILE A 286 6.78 26.74 28.07
N THR A 287 6.38 28.00 27.83
CA THR A 287 4.97 28.43 27.79
C THR A 287 4.33 28.25 26.42
N SER A 288 5.10 28.39 25.34
CA SER A 288 4.63 28.17 23.99
C SER A 288 4.55 26.69 23.64
N ARG A 289 3.61 26.33 22.77
CA ARG A 289 3.40 24.94 22.34
C ARG A 289 3.82 24.80 20.89
N PRO A 290 4.75 23.87 20.57
CA PRO A 290 5.16 23.67 19.19
C PRO A 290 3.97 23.08 18.41
N PRO A 291 3.89 23.30 17.09
CA PRO A 291 2.84 22.71 16.27
C PRO A 291 2.82 21.19 16.35
N LEU A 292 4.01 20.57 16.37
CA LEU A 292 4.17 19.13 16.41
C LEU A 292 5.09 18.70 17.56
N PHE A 293 4.69 17.61 18.19
CA PHE A 293 5.30 17.13 19.43
C PHE A 293 5.50 15.61 19.41
N VAL A 294 6.69 15.16 19.84
CA VAL A 294 7.05 13.75 19.98
C VAL A 294 7.75 13.54 21.32
N VAL A 295 7.51 12.38 21.94
CA VAL A 295 8.20 12.01 23.17
C VAL A 295 8.89 10.66 23.03
N PHE A 296 10.06 10.53 23.64
CA PHE A 296 10.74 9.26 23.77
C PHE A 296 11.43 9.10 25.11
N ASN A 297 11.69 7.85 25.49
CA ASN A 297 12.44 7.57 26.70
C ASN A 297 13.36 6.37 26.59
N THR A 298 14.29 6.30 27.54
CA THR A 298 15.10 5.11 27.78
C THR A 298 14.83 4.54 29.17
N PHE A 299 14.78 3.23 29.32
CA PHE A 299 14.52 2.58 30.62
C PHE A 299 15.54 1.48 30.93
N GLY A 300 15.85 1.31 32.20
CA GLY A 300 16.90 0.40 32.64
C GLY A 300 16.44 -0.91 33.28
N LEU A 301 15.16 -1.04 33.67
CA LEU A 301 14.66 -2.23 34.37
C LEU A 301 14.02 -3.23 33.40
N PRO A 302 14.44 -4.51 33.39
CA PRO A 302 13.74 -5.57 32.68
C PRO A 302 12.30 -5.72 33.16
N VAL A 303 11.39 -6.05 32.25
CA VAL A 303 9.94 -6.21 32.50
C VAL A 303 9.26 -4.91 32.96
N TRP A 304 9.58 -4.40 34.13
CA TRP A 304 9.04 -3.16 34.70
C TRP A 304 9.28 -1.93 33.84
N GLY A 305 10.41 -1.86 33.15
CA GLY A 305 10.70 -0.77 32.22
C GLY A 305 9.71 -0.70 31.07
N HIS A 306 9.27 -1.84 30.54
CA HIS A 306 8.27 -1.90 29.47
C HIS A 306 6.88 -1.45 29.94
N LEU A 307 6.53 -1.70 31.21
CA LEU A 307 5.27 -1.24 31.80
C LEU A 307 5.31 0.26 32.13
N THR A 308 6.43 0.74 32.67
CA THR A 308 6.55 2.11 33.18
C THR A 308 6.94 3.13 32.12
N ALA A 309 7.60 2.72 31.03
CA ALA A 309 7.99 3.62 29.95
C ALA A 309 6.80 4.30 29.27
N PRO A 310 5.71 3.60 28.90
CA PRO A 310 4.51 4.25 28.38
C PRO A 310 3.88 5.27 29.35
N MET A 311 3.92 5.00 30.65
CA MET A 311 3.39 5.91 31.67
C MET A 311 4.21 7.21 31.74
N CYS A 312 5.54 7.11 31.67
CA CYS A 312 6.44 8.27 31.58
C CYS A 312 6.15 9.12 30.33
N LEU A 313 5.94 8.50 29.16
CA LEU A 313 5.60 9.22 27.94
C LEU A 313 4.19 9.84 27.97
N ARG A 314 3.25 9.25 28.69
CA ARG A 314 1.92 9.84 28.94
C ARG A 314 2.06 11.07 29.83
N PHE A 315 2.81 10.96 30.92
CA PHE A 315 3.07 12.07 31.82
C PHE A 315 3.67 13.30 31.11
N MET A 316 4.69 13.09 30.26
CA MET A 316 5.27 14.17 29.46
C MET A 316 4.26 14.83 28.51
N ALA A 317 3.33 14.05 27.94
CA ALA A 317 2.29 14.57 27.06
C ALA A 317 1.22 15.35 27.82
N GLU A 318 0.85 14.88 29.02
CA GLU A 318 -0.08 15.55 29.92
C GLU A 318 0.46 16.89 30.41
N GLN A 319 1.76 17.02 30.68
CA GLN A 319 2.38 18.31 31.08
C GLN A 319 2.14 19.43 30.07
N TRP A 320 2.15 19.12 28.78
CA TRP A 320 1.86 20.10 27.72
C TRP A 320 0.40 20.10 27.28
N ASN A 321 -0.42 19.20 27.84
CA ASN A 321 -1.80 18.94 27.41
C ASN A 321 -1.92 18.75 25.88
N MET A 322 -0.94 18.05 25.30
CA MET A 322 -0.84 17.84 23.85
C MET A 322 -0.76 16.36 23.52
N LYS A 323 -1.35 15.97 22.39
CA LYS A 323 -1.24 14.61 21.86
C LYS A 323 0.01 14.49 20.99
N PRO A 324 1.03 13.69 21.38
CA PRO A 324 2.22 13.53 20.57
C PRO A 324 1.91 12.71 19.31
N ILE A 325 2.51 13.08 18.18
CA ILE A 325 2.32 12.40 16.88
C ILE A 325 2.97 11.01 16.84
N ALA A 326 3.91 10.74 17.76
CA ALA A 326 4.57 9.46 17.94
C ALA A 326 5.18 9.34 19.34
N ARG A 327 5.48 8.10 19.73
CA ARG A 327 6.14 7.74 20.98
C ARG A 327 7.22 6.70 20.72
N PHE A 328 8.35 6.76 21.42
CA PHE A 328 9.43 5.79 21.31
C PHE A 328 10.02 5.41 22.67
N SER A 329 10.32 4.13 22.89
CA SER A 329 10.96 3.66 24.12
C SER A 329 12.09 2.70 23.77
N CYS A 330 13.20 2.84 24.48
CA CYS A 330 14.40 2.03 24.23
C CYS A 330 15.00 1.49 25.54
N PRO A 331 15.30 0.18 25.63
CA PRO A 331 16.07 -0.35 26.75
C PRO A 331 17.49 0.24 26.77
N GLY A 332 17.96 0.64 27.95
CA GLY A 332 19.31 1.15 28.16
C GLY A 332 19.95 0.55 29.40
N TYR A 333 21.28 0.58 29.47
CA TYR A 333 22.03 0.05 30.60
C TYR A 333 21.69 0.76 31.92
N HIS A 334 21.38 0.00 32.97
CA HIS A 334 21.18 0.55 34.31
C HIS A 334 22.43 0.37 35.17
N SER A 335 23.03 1.46 35.64
CA SER A 335 24.28 1.41 36.43
C SER A 335 24.12 0.65 37.75
N LYS A 336 23.09 0.96 38.55
CA LYS A 336 22.83 0.32 39.86
C LYS A 336 22.54 -1.18 39.78
N TYR A 337 21.60 -1.59 38.93
CA TYR A 337 21.17 -2.99 38.81
C TYR A 337 21.96 -3.80 37.78
N LYS A 338 22.89 -3.16 37.05
CA LYS A 338 23.71 -3.75 35.98
C LYS A 338 22.90 -4.51 34.90
N THR A 339 21.65 -4.10 34.68
CA THR A 339 20.72 -4.69 33.70
C THR A 339 20.94 -4.09 32.31
N TYR A 340 20.57 -4.83 31.26
CA TYR A 340 20.74 -4.45 29.86
C TYR A 340 22.19 -4.07 29.48
N LYS A 341 23.18 -4.87 29.92
CA LYS A 341 24.58 -4.71 29.49
C LYS A 341 24.68 -4.66 27.97
N GLY A 342 25.45 -3.69 27.45
CA GLY A 342 25.62 -3.48 26.02
C GLY A 342 24.44 -2.80 25.30
N ARG A 343 23.39 -2.35 26.03
CA ARG A 343 22.30 -1.56 25.46
C ARG A 343 22.34 -0.08 25.91
N PRO A 344 21.92 0.89 25.07
CA PRO A 344 21.42 0.71 23.70
C PRO A 344 22.52 0.23 22.76
N GLY A 345 22.26 -0.88 22.07
CA GLY A 345 23.21 -1.52 21.15
C GLY A 345 22.92 -1.13 19.70
N LYS A 346 23.68 -1.69 18.74
CA LYS A 346 23.53 -1.37 17.31
C LYS A 346 22.09 -1.48 16.79
N LYS A 347 21.36 -2.54 17.18
CA LYS A 347 19.94 -2.74 16.79
C LYS A 347 18.99 -1.71 17.41
N ASP A 348 19.28 -1.25 18.63
CA ASP A 348 18.45 -0.25 19.32
C ASP A 348 18.65 1.14 18.70
N LEU A 349 19.91 1.46 18.39
CA LEU A 349 20.31 2.70 17.72
C LEU A 349 19.77 2.79 16.29
N GLU A 350 19.85 1.70 15.52
CA GLU A 350 19.25 1.62 14.19
C GLU A 350 17.72 1.84 14.24
N ARG A 351 17.05 1.33 15.28
CA ARG A 351 15.61 1.55 15.48
C ARG A 351 15.30 3.02 15.79
N ALA A 352 16.16 3.67 16.56
CA ALA A 352 16.06 5.10 16.87
C ALA A 352 16.28 5.95 15.60
N TYR A 353 17.27 5.60 14.78
CA TYR A 353 17.52 6.23 13.48
C TYR A 353 16.31 6.11 12.53
N ARG A 354 15.77 4.90 12.35
CA ARG A 354 14.56 4.69 11.53
C ARG A 354 13.33 5.41 12.07
N PHE A 355 13.22 5.52 13.40
CA PHE A 355 12.16 6.32 14.02
C PHE A 355 12.28 7.79 13.60
N GLY A 356 13.49 8.35 13.56
CA GLY A 356 13.75 9.69 13.02
C GLY A 356 13.31 9.85 11.56
N ILE A 357 13.69 8.92 10.67
CA ILE A 357 13.28 8.95 9.24
C ILE A 357 11.76 8.94 9.11
N LYS A 358 11.08 8.09 9.89
CA LYS A 358 9.61 7.99 9.87
C LYS A 358 8.93 9.27 10.34
N LEU A 359 9.52 9.98 11.31
CA LEU A 359 9.02 11.29 11.74
C LEU A 359 9.16 12.33 10.64
N ALA A 360 10.29 12.34 9.94
CA ALA A 360 10.53 13.22 8.81
C ALA A 360 9.47 13.03 7.71
N SER A 361 9.17 11.78 7.36
CA SER A 361 8.10 11.44 6.41
C SER A 361 6.71 11.93 6.87
N LYS A 362 6.38 11.79 8.16
CA LYS A 362 5.12 12.32 8.71
C LYS A 362 5.02 13.85 8.63
N LEU A 363 6.13 14.57 8.79
CA LEU A 363 6.12 16.05 8.65
C LEU A 363 5.65 16.47 7.26
N HIS A 364 6.10 15.75 6.23
CA HIS A 364 5.70 16.01 4.86
C HIS A 364 4.19 15.84 4.65
N GLU A 365 3.59 14.79 5.21
CA GLU A 365 2.14 14.59 5.15
C GLU A 365 1.36 15.70 5.86
N TYR A 366 1.85 16.19 7.00
CA TYR A 366 1.22 17.29 7.75
C TYR A 366 1.28 18.61 6.97
N SER A 367 2.44 18.95 6.40
CA SER A 367 2.60 20.17 5.59
C SER A 367 1.69 20.13 4.36
N ALA A 368 1.63 19.00 3.65
CA ALA A 368 0.77 18.83 2.48
C ALA A 368 -0.74 18.93 2.80
N ARG A 369 -1.16 18.62 4.03
CA ARG A 369 -2.56 18.74 4.48
C ARG A 369 -2.93 20.14 4.95
N GLY A 370 -1.98 20.94 5.44
CA GLY A 370 -2.21 22.32 5.87
C GLY A 370 -2.23 23.35 4.73
N ALA A 371 -1.83 22.95 3.52
CA ALA A 371 -1.84 23.77 2.30
C ALA A 371 -3.13 23.60 1.45
N LYS A 372 -4.12 22.84 1.95
CA LYS A 372 -5.47 22.73 1.40
C LYS A 372 -6.45 23.29 2.41
#